data_AF-A0A0M0LC02-F1
#
_entry.id   AF-A0A0M0LC02-F1
#
_cell.length_a   1.000
_cell.length_b   1.000
_cell.length_c   1.000
_cell.angle_alpha   90.00
_cell.angle_beta   90.00
_cell.angle_gamma   90.00
#
_symmetry.space_group_name_H-M   'P 1'
#
loop_
_entity.id
_entity.type
_entity.pdbx_description
1 polymer ?
#
loop_
_entity_poly.entity_id
_entity_poly.type
_entity_poly.pdbx_seq_one_letter_code
_entity_poly.pdbx_strand_id
1 'polypeptide(L)'
;MLSFERKKTIFSSFTSLKEKEISNNRTNFVYPYSLRRAKVIATQLHPSGNGYLLGLYMDSEVIAKRDYKVDERGWISIKNFSEEQLRVAIEDAIFSMSGEREMEPREEANLQLNTSASVTRNLVEPCLYNWLGYGNLNAPIWFMGIEEGGAEVWRNKTKSLSESLEIRSHFQLEMDFVDIWENQHGLSLQDFRGPTVWRFMAAFLLTLESIPPTKEAINDYLFVSKKLGRKNSNHFLGEFMPLPKQSKLDISPYSEIWPTIQSYYSEVSFHRFELIKNTLLQNPRVRLLVSYDQSLTERMKKYANEMEEVKSWTYKTEQYYLYKWSFSGRDLYFLSTPFFGNGRIGYEGIQYAATKIKSILGGTLY
;
A
#
# COMPACT_ATOMS: atom_id res chain seq x y z
N MET A 1 -15.94 7.87 34.64
CA MET A 1 -15.33 8.83 33.68
C MET A 1 -13.82 8.85 33.92
N LEU A 2 -13.00 8.67 32.88
CA LEU A 2 -11.54 8.72 33.02
C LEU A 2 -11.05 10.14 33.34
N SER A 3 -10.01 10.25 34.17
CA SER A 3 -9.33 11.52 34.44
C SER A 3 -8.58 12.03 33.21
N PHE A 4 -8.29 13.33 33.19
CA PHE A 4 -7.48 13.95 32.13
C PHE A 4 -6.12 13.24 31.96
N GLU A 5 -5.39 13.01 33.05
CA GLU A 5 -4.09 12.32 33.03
C GLU A 5 -4.19 10.89 32.48
N ARG A 6 -5.28 10.17 32.81
CA ARG A 6 -5.49 8.82 32.28
C ARG A 6 -5.77 8.83 30.78
N LYS A 7 -6.60 9.76 30.30
CA LYS A 7 -6.84 9.94 28.86
C LYS A 7 -5.56 10.31 28.13
N LYS A 8 -4.79 11.26 28.67
CA LYS A 8 -3.48 11.67 28.13
C LYS A 8 -2.53 10.47 28.04
N THR A 9 -2.45 9.64 29.09
CA THR A 9 -1.64 8.42 29.10
C THR A 9 -2.07 7.43 28.01
N ILE A 10 -3.39 7.23 27.82
CA ILE A 10 -3.93 6.36 26.76
C ILE A 10 -3.54 6.90 25.39
N PHE A 11 -3.76 8.19 25.10
CA PHE A 11 -3.35 8.78 23.83
C PHE A 11 -1.83 8.69 23.59
N SER A 12 -1.01 8.96 24.61
CA SER A 12 0.45 8.85 24.51
C SER A 12 0.96 7.42 24.36
N SER A 13 0.14 6.40 24.67
CA SER A 13 0.50 5.00 24.39
C SER A 13 0.47 4.65 22.89
N PHE A 14 -0.21 5.47 22.08
CA PHE A 14 -0.16 5.37 20.62
C PHE A 14 1.04 6.18 20.09
N THR A 15 2.17 5.50 19.85
CA THR A 15 3.44 6.13 19.40
C THR A 15 3.34 6.90 18.08
N SER A 16 2.27 6.67 17.32
CA SER A 16 1.98 7.38 16.08
C SER A 16 1.36 8.78 16.30
N LEU A 17 0.92 9.10 17.52
CA LEU A 17 0.33 10.39 17.89
C LEU A 17 1.36 11.35 18.47
N LYS A 18 1.18 12.63 18.22
CA LYS A 18 1.99 13.71 18.81
C LYS A 18 1.10 14.62 19.64
N GLU A 19 1.50 14.83 20.89
CA GLU A 19 0.87 15.80 21.76
C GLU A 19 1.15 17.23 21.26
N LYS A 20 0.12 18.08 21.30
CA LYS A 20 0.22 19.50 21.01
C LYS A 20 -0.57 20.28 22.06
N GLU A 21 0.13 20.99 22.93
CA GLU A 21 -0.49 21.89 23.89
C GLU A 21 -1.15 23.08 23.19
N ILE A 22 -2.30 23.51 23.71
CA ILE A 22 -3.02 24.70 23.27
C ILE A 22 -3.40 25.54 24.49
N SER A 23 -3.92 26.76 24.26
CA SER A 23 -4.29 27.68 25.34
C SER A 23 -5.29 27.07 26.34
N ASN A 24 -5.29 27.61 27.56
CA ASN A 24 -6.18 27.22 28.68
C ASN A 24 -5.96 25.79 29.20
N ASN A 25 -4.71 25.35 29.32
CA ASN A 25 -4.33 24.01 29.82
C ASN A 25 -5.04 22.86 29.09
N ARG A 26 -5.30 23.04 27.80
CA ARG A 26 -5.91 22.03 26.95
C ARG A 26 -4.87 21.37 26.07
N THR A 27 -5.11 20.12 25.75
CA THR A 27 -4.23 19.33 24.90
C THR A 27 -4.98 18.87 23.65
N ASN A 28 -4.31 18.97 22.50
CA ASN A 28 -4.69 18.26 21.30
C ASN A 28 -3.72 17.10 21.06
N PHE A 29 -4.20 16.05 20.38
CA PHE A 29 -3.34 15.05 19.78
C PHE A 29 -3.45 15.12 18.27
N VAL A 30 -2.30 15.05 17.62
CA VAL A 30 -2.14 15.11 16.17
C VAL A 30 -1.69 13.73 15.69
N TYR A 31 -2.31 13.22 14.63
CA TYR A 31 -1.82 12.08 13.87
C TYR A 31 -1.10 12.60 12.61
N PRO A 32 0.25 12.72 12.62
CA PRO A 32 0.98 13.37 11.53
C PRO A 32 0.84 12.63 10.20
N TYR A 33 0.64 11.31 10.28
CA TYR A 33 0.54 10.40 9.14
C TYR A 33 -0.85 10.36 8.51
N SER A 34 -1.82 11.13 9.02
CA SER A 34 -3.17 11.20 8.44
C SER A 34 -3.11 11.50 6.94
N LEU A 35 -3.79 10.70 6.14
CA LEU A 35 -3.94 10.90 4.72
C LEU A 35 -5.16 11.79 4.39
N ARG A 36 -5.98 12.12 5.39
CA ARG A 36 -7.11 13.06 5.28
C ARG A 36 -6.68 14.51 5.53
N ARG A 37 -7.58 15.47 5.26
CA ARG A 37 -7.32 16.91 5.51
C ARG A 37 -7.03 17.18 7.00
N ALA A 38 -7.79 16.57 7.90
CA ALA A 38 -7.55 16.75 9.33
C ALA A 38 -6.31 15.97 9.78
N LYS A 39 -5.40 16.66 10.48
CA LYS A 39 -4.28 16.04 11.21
C LYS A 39 -4.56 15.91 12.70
N VAL A 40 -5.49 16.69 13.25
CA VAL A 40 -5.87 16.64 14.66
C VAL A 40 -6.83 15.48 14.85
N ILE A 41 -6.43 14.49 15.65
CA ILE A 41 -7.25 13.31 15.96
C ILE A 41 -8.06 13.50 17.24
N ALA A 42 -7.53 14.23 18.20
CA ALA A 42 -8.25 14.60 19.42
C ALA A 42 -8.05 16.07 19.74
N THR A 43 -9.12 16.73 20.18
CA THR A 43 -9.08 18.16 20.48
C THR A 43 -9.75 18.52 21.80
N GLN A 44 -9.27 19.61 22.40
CA GLN A 44 -9.81 20.20 23.61
C GLN A 44 -9.89 19.21 24.78
N LEU A 45 -8.90 18.31 24.91
CA LEU A 45 -8.77 17.54 26.14
C LEU A 45 -8.56 18.51 27.28
N HIS A 46 -9.55 18.56 28.16
CA HIS A 46 -9.65 19.51 29.26
C HIS A 46 -9.40 18.79 30.58
N PRO A 47 -8.81 19.46 31.59
CA PRO A 47 -8.60 18.89 32.92
C PRO A 47 -9.86 18.29 33.58
N SER A 48 -11.05 18.76 33.19
CA SER A 48 -12.34 18.18 33.62
C SER A 48 -12.64 16.79 33.06
N GLY A 49 -11.75 16.21 32.24
CA GLY A 49 -11.96 14.92 31.57
C GLY A 49 -12.81 15.01 30.30
N ASN A 50 -13.23 16.21 29.86
CA ASN A 50 -13.90 16.37 28.57
C ASN A 50 -12.87 16.38 27.44
N GLY A 51 -13.31 16.00 26.25
CA GLY A 51 -12.52 16.06 25.03
C GLY A 51 -13.32 15.52 23.86
N TYR A 52 -12.78 15.72 22.66
CA TYR A 52 -13.40 15.28 21.43
C TYR A 52 -12.41 14.46 20.63
N LEU A 53 -12.91 13.39 20.01
CA LEU A 53 -12.16 12.55 19.09
C LEU A 53 -12.76 12.69 17.69
N LEU A 54 -11.91 12.71 16.67
CA LEU A 54 -12.35 12.87 15.28
C LEU A 54 -13.11 11.62 14.82
N GLY A 55 -14.38 11.79 14.49
CA GLY A 55 -15.23 10.76 13.86
C GLY A 55 -15.56 11.04 12.40
N LEU A 56 -15.16 12.21 11.87
CA LEU A 56 -15.53 12.71 10.53
C LEU A 56 -15.28 11.71 9.39
N TYR A 57 -14.23 10.91 9.50
CA TYR A 57 -13.80 9.99 8.45
C TYR A 57 -14.16 8.53 8.71
N MET A 58 -14.76 8.24 9.86
CA MET A 58 -15.14 6.88 10.23
C MET A 58 -16.26 6.38 9.32
N ASP A 59 -16.17 5.11 8.96
CA ASP A 59 -17.21 4.44 8.19
C ASP A 59 -18.54 4.44 8.97
N SER A 60 -19.66 4.66 8.28
CA SER A 60 -21.00 4.65 8.88
C SER A 60 -21.34 3.34 9.58
N GLU A 61 -20.83 2.20 9.09
CA GLU A 61 -21.01 0.89 9.73
C GLU A 61 -20.22 0.80 11.04
N VAL A 62 -19.03 1.38 11.10
CA VAL A 62 -18.23 1.48 12.34
C VAL A 62 -18.95 2.37 13.33
N ILE A 63 -19.44 3.54 12.89
CA ILE A 63 -20.21 4.46 13.73
C ILE A 63 -21.44 3.76 14.31
N ALA A 64 -22.22 3.05 13.47
CA ALA A 64 -23.42 2.33 13.90
C ALA A 64 -23.09 1.16 14.84
N LYS A 65 -22.10 0.33 14.51
CA LYS A 65 -21.68 -0.83 15.32
C LYS A 65 -21.15 -0.44 16.70
N ARG A 66 -20.48 0.71 16.78
CA ARG A 66 -19.88 1.22 18.03
C ARG A 66 -20.79 2.18 18.80
N ASP A 67 -21.96 2.51 18.25
CA ASP A 67 -22.88 3.52 18.76
C ASP A 67 -22.19 4.88 19.00
N TYR A 68 -21.35 5.29 18.05
CA TYR A 68 -20.66 6.58 18.12
C TYR A 68 -21.63 7.72 17.79
N LYS A 69 -21.67 8.72 18.68
CA LYS A 69 -22.40 9.97 18.47
C LYS A 69 -21.45 11.00 17.86
N VAL A 70 -21.37 10.98 16.53
CA VAL A 70 -20.62 11.99 15.75
C VAL A 70 -21.50 13.23 15.60
N ASP A 71 -21.03 14.39 16.07
CA ASP A 71 -21.73 15.65 15.90
C ASP A 71 -21.61 16.19 14.45
N GLU A 72 -22.37 17.24 14.12
CA GLU A 72 -22.36 17.87 12.79
C GLU A 72 -20.97 18.39 12.35
N ARG A 73 -20.05 18.56 13.30
CA ARG A 73 -18.68 19.02 13.07
C ARG A 73 -17.70 17.84 12.90
N GLY A 74 -18.19 16.61 12.93
CA GLY A 74 -17.39 15.40 12.79
C GLY A 74 -16.69 14.95 14.07
N TRP A 75 -17.14 15.37 15.25
CA TRP A 75 -16.52 15.05 16.53
C TRP A 75 -17.36 14.12 17.40
N ILE A 76 -16.68 13.18 18.05
CA ILE A 76 -17.25 12.27 19.05
C ILE A 76 -16.85 12.78 20.43
N SER A 77 -17.83 13.01 21.30
CA SER A 77 -17.56 13.36 22.70
C SER A 77 -17.05 12.13 23.46
N ILE A 78 -15.80 12.19 23.92
CA ILE A 78 -15.18 11.10 24.69
C ILE A 78 -15.36 11.28 26.20
N LYS A 79 -16.22 12.21 26.65
CA LYS A 79 -16.44 12.53 28.07
C LYS A 79 -16.64 11.26 28.90
N ASN A 80 -17.59 10.42 28.49
CA ASN A 80 -18.04 9.27 29.28
C ASN A 80 -17.39 7.93 28.89
N PHE A 81 -16.37 7.93 28.03
CA PHE A 81 -15.75 6.69 27.57
C PHE A 81 -15.00 5.98 28.70
N SER A 82 -15.11 4.65 28.73
CA SER A 82 -14.19 3.78 29.47
C SER A 82 -12.80 3.77 28.82
N GLU A 83 -11.80 3.20 29.50
CA GLU A 83 -10.44 3.06 28.91
C GLU A 83 -10.48 2.23 27.63
N GLU A 84 -11.22 1.13 27.65
CA GLU A 84 -11.38 0.25 26.49
C GLU A 84 -12.09 0.95 25.33
N GLN A 85 -13.20 1.62 25.60
CA GLN A 85 -13.93 2.39 24.58
C GLN A 85 -13.06 3.48 23.97
N LEU A 86 -12.22 4.15 24.78
CA LEU A 86 -11.31 5.17 24.29
C LEU A 86 -10.21 4.59 23.41
N ARG A 87 -9.61 3.45 23.78
CA ARG A 87 -8.59 2.78 22.96
C ARG A 87 -9.14 2.36 21.61
N VAL A 88 -10.28 1.67 21.60
CA VAL A 88 -10.96 1.24 20.38
C VAL A 88 -11.32 2.43 19.50
N ALA A 89 -11.88 3.50 20.09
CA ALA A 89 -12.22 4.68 19.32
C ALA A 89 -11.00 5.38 18.71
N ILE A 90 -9.86 5.42 19.43
CA ILE A 90 -8.61 5.97 18.90
C ILE A 90 -8.10 5.14 17.72
N GLU A 91 -8.18 3.81 17.80
CA GLU A 91 -7.81 2.92 16.69
C GLU A 91 -8.71 3.13 15.48
N ASP A 92 -10.03 3.17 15.66
CA ASP A 92 -11.01 3.44 14.61
C ASP A 92 -10.77 4.82 13.97
N ALA A 93 -10.42 5.82 14.78
CA ALA A 93 -10.09 7.17 14.31
C ALA A 93 -8.77 7.18 13.51
N ILE A 94 -7.70 6.56 14.02
CA ILE A 94 -6.41 6.43 13.30
C ILE A 94 -6.64 5.73 11.97
N PHE A 95 -7.37 4.63 11.98
CA PHE A 95 -7.69 3.85 10.79
C PHE A 95 -8.43 4.70 9.75
N SER A 96 -9.47 5.42 10.18
CA SER A 96 -10.24 6.31 9.30
C SER A 96 -9.41 7.45 8.69
N MET A 97 -8.46 7.98 9.46
CA MET A 97 -7.52 9.02 9.05
C MET A 97 -6.39 8.49 8.17
N SER A 98 -6.16 7.18 8.16
CA SER A 98 -5.14 6.50 7.37
C SER A 98 -5.65 6.04 5.98
N GLY A 99 -6.93 6.30 5.67
CA GLY A 99 -7.57 6.06 4.36
C GLY A 99 -7.30 7.17 3.32
N GLU A 100 -7.85 7.07 2.11
CA GLU A 100 -7.50 7.97 0.98
C GLU A 100 -7.70 9.48 1.23
N ARG A 101 -6.94 10.32 0.52
CA ARG A 101 -7.03 11.80 0.55
C ARG A 101 -8.42 12.31 0.13
N GLU A 102 -9.06 13.15 0.93
CA GLU A 102 -10.21 13.94 0.46
C GLU A 102 -9.73 14.97 -0.58
N MET A 103 -10.29 14.90 -1.79
CA MET A 103 -10.31 16.05 -2.71
C MET A 103 -11.42 17.00 -2.27
N GLU A 104 -11.14 18.30 -2.25
CA GLU A 104 -12.15 19.31 -1.90
C GLU A 104 -13.37 19.23 -2.86
N PRO A 105 -14.59 19.50 -2.38
CA PRO A 105 -15.77 19.50 -3.22
C PRO A 105 -15.68 20.66 -4.22
N ARG A 106 -15.73 20.34 -5.51
CA ARG A 106 -16.09 21.31 -6.55
C ARG A 106 -17.55 21.12 -6.90
N GLU A 107 -18.23 22.24 -7.08
CA GLU A 107 -19.64 22.40 -7.38
C GLU A 107 -20.19 21.31 -8.30
N GLU A 108 -21.40 20.87 -7.95
CA GLU A 108 -22.24 19.90 -8.65
C GLU A 108 -22.41 20.29 -10.13
N ALA A 109 -21.47 19.89 -10.96
CA ALA A 109 -21.74 19.64 -12.36
C ALA A 109 -22.15 18.17 -12.45
N ASN A 110 -23.44 17.95 -12.71
CA ASN A 110 -24.03 16.68 -13.11
C ASN A 110 -23.11 15.93 -14.10
N LEU A 111 -22.22 15.08 -13.60
CA LEU A 111 -21.84 13.87 -14.31
C LEU A 111 -22.77 12.82 -13.78
N GLN A 112 -23.80 12.53 -14.59
CA GLN A 112 -24.32 11.18 -14.68
C GLN A 112 -23.10 10.26 -14.72
N LEU A 113 -22.86 9.52 -13.63
CA LEU A 113 -22.10 8.29 -13.72
C LEU A 113 -22.78 7.52 -14.84
N ASN A 114 -22.06 7.31 -15.94
CA ASN A 114 -22.41 6.31 -16.93
C ASN A 114 -22.35 4.94 -16.25
N THR A 115 -23.35 4.62 -15.43
CA THR A 115 -23.66 3.27 -14.98
C THR A 115 -24.33 2.57 -16.16
N SER A 116 -23.53 2.02 -17.08
CA SER A 116 -24.06 1.05 -18.06
C SER A 116 -23.02 0.09 -18.63
N ALA A 117 -22.03 -0.32 -17.84
CA ALA A 117 -21.40 -1.62 -18.02
C ALA A 117 -21.26 -2.24 -16.63
N SER A 118 -22.06 -3.25 -16.32
CA SER A 118 -21.84 -4.02 -15.10
C SER A 118 -20.45 -4.64 -15.19
N VAL A 119 -19.68 -4.55 -14.10
CA VAL A 119 -18.39 -5.22 -14.02
C VAL A 119 -18.66 -6.72 -14.01
N THR A 120 -18.43 -7.39 -15.13
CA THR A 120 -18.69 -8.83 -15.27
C THR A 120 -17.46 -9.66 -14.98
N ARG A 121 -17.69 -10.93 -14.57
CA ARG A 121 -16.61 -11.91 -14.38
C ARG A 121 -15.73 -12.08 -15.62
N ASN A 122 -16.33 -12.07 -16.81
CA ASN A 122 -15.60 -12.18 -18.09
C ASN A 122 -14.62 -11.03 -18.32
N LEU A 123 -14.93 -9.83 -17.83
CA LEU A 123 -14.05 -8.67 -17.95
C LEU A 123 -12.91 -8.72 -16.90
N VAL A 124 -13.20 -9.24 -15.71
CA VAL A 124 -12.32 -9.22 -14.55
C VAL A 124 -11.31 -10.37 -14.54
N GLU A 125 -11.72 -11.57 -14.95
CA GLU A 125 -10.84 -12.76 -14.92
C GLU A 125 -9.56 -12.59 -15.76
N PRO A 126 -9.60 -12.05 -16.98
CA PRO A 126 -8.38 -11.74 -17.73
C PRO A 126 -7.46 -10.76 -16.99
N CYS A 127 -8.02 -9.72 -16.36
CA CYS A 127 -7.24 -8.77 -15.54
C CYS A 127 -6.55 -9.46 -14.35
N LEU A 128 -7.15 -10.54 -13.85
CA LEU A 128 -6.63 -11.33 -12.74
C LEU A 128 -5.64 -12.41 -13.16
N TYR A 129 -5.68 -12.96 -14.36
CA TYR A 129 -4.94 -14.19 -14.66
C TYR A 129 -4.08 -14.12 -15.93
N ASN A 130 -4.33 -13.15 -16.83
CA ASN A 130 -3.49 -12.95 -18.00
C ASN A 130 -2.31 -12.01 -17.73
N TRP A 131 -2.31 -11.29 -16.59
CA TRP A 131 -1.33 -10.27 -16.27
C TRP A 131 -0.70 -10.49 -14.89
N LEU A 132 0.62 -10.31 -14.81
CA LEU A 132 1.37 -10.44 -13.55
C LEU A 132 1.98 -9.12 -13.08
N GLY A 133 2.29 -8.20 -14.01
CA GLY A 133 3.06 -7.01 -13.68
C GLY A 133 3.78 -6.36 -14.86
N TYR A 134 4.75 -5.52 -14.55
CA TYR A 134 5.55 -4.78 -15.53
C TYR A 134 7.02 -5.14 -15.50
N GLY A 135 7.68 -5.08 -16.66
CA GLY A 135 9.12 -5.29 -16.78
C GLY A 135 9.46 -6.65 -17.37
N ASN A 136 10.56 -7.24 -16.89
CA ASN A 136 11.13 -8.46 -17.45
C ASN A 136 10.91 -9.65 -16.50
N LEU A 137 10.07 -10.62 -16.87
CA LEU A 137 9.79 -11.81 -16.05
C LEU A 137 11.04 -12.65 -15.77
N ASN A 138 12.02 -12.66 -16.67
CA ASN A 138 13.27 -13.40 -16.47
C ASN A 138 14.36 -12.55 -15.81
N ALA A 139 14.00 -11.39 -15.23
CA ALA A 139 14.92 -10.59 -14.46
C ALA A 139 15.33 -11.27 -13.14
N PRO A 140 16.55 -11.03 -12.64
CA PRO A 140 17.00 -11.58 -11.36
C PRO A 140 16.21 -11.08 -10.14
N ILE A 141 15.59 -9.89 -10.24
CA ILE A 141 14.95 -9.21 -9.13
C ILE A 141 13.49 -8.95 -9.44
N TRP A 142 12.59 -9.41 -8.59
CA TRP A 142 11.16 -9.11 -8.67
C TRP A 142 10.76 -8.28 -7.47
N PHE A 143 10.17 -7.10 -7.68
CA PHE A 143 9.46 -6.37 -6.63
C PHE A 143 8.00 -6.80 -6.64
N MET A 144 7.46 -7.15 -5.48
CA MET A 144 6.10 -7.66 -5.37
C MET A 144 5.27 -6.73 -4.48
N GLY A 145 4.21 -6.15 -5.05
CA GLY A 145 3.14 -5.44 -4.37
C GLY A 145 1.94 -6.34 -4.12
N ILE A 146 1.03 -5.88 -3.24
CA ILE A 146 -0.24 -6.58 -3.07
C ILE A 146 -1.28 -6.12 -4.09
N GLU A 147 -1.34 -4.84 -4.44
CA GLU A 147 -2.42 -4.26 -5.23
C GLU A 147 -1.96 -3.04 -6.02
N GLU A 148 -2.59 -2.83 -7.17
CA GLU A 148 -2.47 -1.58 -7.90
C GLU A 148 -3.43 -0.50 -7.38
N GLY A 149 -2.94 0.73 -7.30
CA GLY A 149 -3.75 1.88 -6.91
C GLY A 149 -4.68 2.43 -7.99
N GLY A 150 -4.74 1.85 -9.20
CA GLY A 150 -5.62 2.29 -10.28
C GLY A 150 -5.55 3.80 -10.56
N ALA A 151 -4.34 4.32 -10.79
CA ALA A 151 -4.11 5.78 -10.85
C ALA A 151 -4.88 6.46 -11.99
N GLU A 152 -5.13 5.76 -13.08
CA GLU A 152 -5.95 6.17 -14.22
C GLU A 152 -7.43 6.30 -13.85
N VAL A 153 -7.91 5.50 -12.89
CA VAL A 153 -9.30 5.50 -12.44
C VAL A 153 -9.52 6.51 -11.30
N TRP A 154 -8.75 6.40 -10.22
CA TRP A 154 -9.07 7.08 -8.96
C TRP A 154 -8.35 8.42 -8.80
N ARG A 155 -7.05 8.45 -9.15
CA ARG A 155 -6.20 9.61 -8.90
C ARG A 155 -6.31 10.67 -9.99
N ASN A 156 -6.17 10.26 -11.25
CA ASN A 156 -6.11 11.17 -12.39
C ASN A 156 -7.40 11.16 -13.21
N LYS A 157 -8.24 10.14 -13.03
CA LYS A 157 -9.55 10.00 -13.69
C LYS A 157 -9.47 10.14 -15.21
N THR A 158 -8.41 9.62 -15.81
CA THR A 158 -8.24 9.57 -17.28
C THR A 158 -9.06 8.45 -17.91
N LYS A 159 -9.53 7.49 -17.09
CA LYS A 159 -10.37 6.36 -17.50
C LYS A 159 -11.45 6.11 -16.45
N SER A 160 -12.60 5.62 -16.88
CA SER A 160 -13.55 4.95 -15.99
C SER A 160 -13.01 3.59 -15.55
N LEU A 161 -13.63 2.98 -14.54
CA LEU A 161 -13.24 1.63 -14.12
C LEU A 161 -13.46 0.61 -15.25
N SER A 162 -14.59 0.68 -15.96
CA SER A 162 -14.89 -0.26 -17.05
C SER A 162 -13.91 -0.09 -18.22
N GLU A 163 -13.54 1.13 -18.57
CA GLU A 163 -12.52 1.39 -19.59
C GLU A 163 -11.13 0.87 -19.18
N SER A 164 -10.75 1.06 -17.91
CA SER A 164 -9.50 0.50 -17.38
C SER A 164 -9.52 -1.02 -17.45
N LEU A 165 -10.59 -1.67 -16.99
CA LEU A 165 -10.73 -3.14 -17.03
C LEU A 165 -10.74 -3.68 -18.47
N GLU A 166 -11.36 -2.98 -19.42
CA GLU A 166 -11.36 -3.36 -20.84
C GLU A 166 -9.95 -3.30 -21.44
N ILE A 167 -9.18 -2.27 -21.09
CA ILE A 167 -7.76 -2.19 -21.51
C ILE A 167 -6.96 -3.33 -20.88
N ARG A 168 -7.14 -3.56 -19.58
CA ARG A 168 -6.41 -4.57 -18.80
C ARG A 168 -6.77 -6.00 -19.17
N SER A 169 -7.97 -6.25 -19.68
CA SER A 169 -8.39 -7.59 -20.09
C SER A 169 -7.57 -8.12 -21.28
N HIS A 170 -6.95 -7.20 -22.03
CA HIS A 170 -6.06 -7.49 -23.15
C HIS A 170 -4.57 -7.53 -22.76
N PHE A 171 -4.24 -7.36 -21.48
CA PHE A 171 -2.84 -7.44 -21.04
C PHE A 171 -2.28 -8.84 -21.21
N GLN A 172 -0.99 -8.87 -21.56
CA GLN A 172 -0.18 -10.08 -21.56
C GLN A 172 0.46 -10.28 -20.17
N LEU A 173 1.12 -11.42 -19.96
CA LEU A 173 1.68 -11.76 -18.65
C LEU A 173 2.63 -10.70 -18.10
N GLU A 174 3.44 -10.11 -18.97
CA GLU A 174 4.26 -8.93 -18.69
C GLU A 174 3.93 -7.77 -19.63
N MET A 175 3.80 -6.58 -19.05
CA MET A 175 3.60 -5.35 -19.80
C MET A 175 4.82 -4.43 -19.62
N ASP A 176 4.99 -3.48 -20.54
CA ASP A 176 5.98 -2.43 -20.33
C ASP A 176 5.34 -1.28 -19.53
N PHE A 177 5.92 -0.94 -18.39
CA PHE A 177 5.36 0.04 -17.47
C PHE A 177 5.12 1.40 -18.13
N VAL A 178 6.08 1.88 -18.93
CA VAL A 178 5.99 3.20 -19.56
C VAL A 178 4.94 3.20 -20.67
N ASP A 179 4.85 2.10 -21.43
CA ASP A 179 3.82 1.97 -22.48
C ASP A 179 2.41 2.02 -21.88
N ILE A 180 2.17 1.26 -20.82
CA ILE A 180 0.88 1.28 -20.12
C ILE A 180 0.58 2.66 -19.56
N TRP A 181 1.54 3.24 -18.84
CA TRP A 181 1.33 4.49 -18.11
C TRP A 181 1.12 5.68 -19.06
N GLU A 182 1.99 5.86 -20.05
CA GLU A 182 1.98 7.03 -20.92
C GLU A 182 1.03 6.86 -22.11
N ASN A 183 1.01 5.68 -22.75
CA ASN A 183 0.25 5.49 -23.99
C ASN A 183 -1.17 4.98 -23.74
N GLN A 184 -1.35 4.00 -22.86
CA GLN A 184 -2.67 3.39 -22.65
C GLN A 184 -3.52 4.15 -21.63
N HIS A 185 -2.89 4.63 -20.55
CA HIS A 185 -3.55 5.39 -19.49
C HIS A 185 -3.51 6.90 -19.72
N GLY A 186 -2.66 7.40 -20.62
CA GLY A 186 -2.54 8.82 -20.92
C GLY A 186 -1.91 9.64 -19.79
N LEU A 187 -1.05 9.03 -18.98
CA LEU A 187 -0.43 9.65 -17.81
C LEU A 187 1.05 9.93 -18.07
N SER A 188 1.42 11.21 -18.12
CA SER A 188 2.83 11.62 -18.23
C SER A 188 3.61 11.25 -16.96
N LEU A 189 4.66 10.44 -17.10
CA LEU A 189 5.56 10.12 -15.99
C LEU A 189 6.37 11.35 -15.55
N GLN A 190 6.75 12.21 -16.50
CA GLN A 190 7.55 13.42 -16.21
C GLN A 190 6.82 14.42 -15.29
N ASP A 191 5.49 14.45 -15.38
CA ASP A 191 4.65 15.36 -14.60
C ASP A 191 4.27 14.79 -13.22
N PHE A 192 4.72 13.57 -12.90
CA PHE A 192 4.38 12.94 -11.64
C PHE A 192 5.11 13.58 -10.45
N ARG A 193 4.35 14.19 -9.52
CA ARG A 193 4.88 14.90 -8.34
C ARG A 193 4.56 14.27 -6.97
N GLY A 194 3.87 13.13 -6.93
CA GLY A 194 3.46 12.48 -5.66
C GLY A 194 4.55 11.60 -5.05
N PRO A 195 4.50 11.25 -3.75
CA PRO A 195 5.30 10.14 -3.20
C PRO A 195 4.90 8.84 -3.93
N THR A 196 5.87 7.96 -4.18
CA THR A 196 5.62 6.67 -4.83
C THR A 196 6.63 5.64 -4.39
N VAL A 197 6.17 4.40 -4.26
CA VAL A 197 6.98 3.20 -4.02
C VAL A 197 8.08 3.07 -5.09
N TRP A 198 7.84 3.54 -6.32
CA TRP A 198 8.81 3.49 -7.41
C TRP A 198 10.14 4.16 -7.07
N ARG A 199 10.13 5.23 -6.25
CA ARG A 199 11.36 5.90 -5.80
C ARG A 199 12.19 5.02 -4.87
N PHE A 200 11.54 4.21 -4.05
CA PHE A 200 12.22 3.25 -3.17
C PHE A 200 12.75 2.05 -3.96
N MET A 201 11.99 1.56 -4.95
CA MET A 201 12.48 0.53 -5.89
C MET A 201 13.70 1.01 -6.67
N ALA A 202 13.66 2.22 -7.24
CA ALA A 202 14.79 2.82 -7.92
C ALA A 202 16.00 2.98 -6.98
N ALA A 203 15.79 3.44 -5.74
CA ALA A 203 16.86 3.56 -4.76
C ALA A 203 17.52 2.20 -4.42
N PHE A 204 16.71 1.15 -4.31
CA PHE A 204 17.19 -0.23 -4.09
C PHE A 204 18.04 -0.70 -5.27
N LEU A 205 17.54 -0.55 -6.50
CA LEU A 205 18.22 -0.97 -7.72
C LEU A 205 19.54 -0.21 -7.94
N LEU A 206 19.52 1.12 -7.82
CA LEU A 206 20.73 1.95 -7.92
C LEU A 206 21.79 1.50 -6.91
N THR A 207 21.40 1.21 -5.67
CA THR A 207 22.33 0.72 -4.64
C THR A 207 22.94 -0.63 -5.01
N LEU A 208 22.14 -1.56 -5.57
CA LEU A 208 22.65 -2.84 -6.05
C LEU A 208 23.64 -2.68 -7.20
N GLU A 209 23.47 -1.66 -8.03
CA GLU A 209 24.38 -1.26 -9.12
C GLU A 209 25.59 -0.45 -8.62
N SER A 210 25.76 -0.29 -7.30
CA SER A 210 26.79 0.58 -6.69
C SER A 210 26.68 2.06 -7.09
N ILE A 211 25.50 2.51 -7.50
CA ILE A 211 25.20 3.92 -7.79
C ILE A 211 24.53 4.55 -6.55
N PRO A 212 25.07 5.66 -6.01
CA PRO A 212 24.42 6.36 -4.89
C PRO A 212 23.01 6.83 -5.28
N PRO A 213 21.95 6.43 -4.54
CA PRO A 213 20.58 6.80 -4.91
C PRO A 213 20.22 8.18 -4.37
N THR A 214 20.85 9.21 -4.94
CA THR A 214 20.48 10.60 -4.70
C THR A 214 19.10 10.89 -5.27
N LYS A 215 18.49 12.01 -4.86
CA LYS A 215 17.18 12.43 -5.39
C LYS A 215 17.24 12.62 -6.91
N GLU A 216 18.35 13.15 -7.42
CA GLU A 216 18.61 13.39 -8.83
C GLU A 216 18.73 12.06 -9.59
N ALA A 217 19.52 11.11 -9.09
CA ALA A 217 19.68 9.79 -9.70
C ALA A 217 18.35 9.00 -9.72
N ILE A 218 17.59 9.04 -8.64
CA ILE A 218 16.26 8.40 -8.56
C ILE A 218 15.29 9.03 -9.56
N ASN A 219 15.25 10.35 -9.63
CA ASN A 219 14.34 11.04 -10.56
C ASN A 219 14.76 10.83 -12.02
N ASP A 220 16.06 10.80 -12.31
CA ASP A 220 16.55 10.44 -13.65
C ASP A 220 16.09 9.03 -14.02
N TYR A 221 16.36 8.06 -13.16
CA TYR A 221 15.99 6.66 -13.36
C TYR A 221 14.51 6.48 -13.68
N LEU A 222 13.63 7.20 -12.98
CA LEU A 222 12.18 7.05 -13.12
C LEU A 222 11.56 7.90 -14.22
N PHE A 223 11.93 9.16 -14.33
CA PHE A 223 11.14 10.15 -15.07
C PHE A 223 11.85 10.70 -16.30
N VAL A 224 13.19 10.69 -16.32
CA VAL A 224 13.99 11.17 -17.46
C VAL A 224 14.39 9.99 -18.35
N SER A 225 15.17 9.07 -17.79
CA SER A 225 15.62 7.84 -18.45
C SER A 225 14.55 6.74 -18.49
N LYS A 226 13.50 6.85 -17.67
CA LYS A 226 12.33 5.94 -17.64
C LYS A 226 12.69 4.45 -17.63
N LYS A 227 13.64 4.07 -16.77
CA LYS A 227 14.24 2.72 -16.71
C LYS A 227 13.41 1.70 -15.93
N LEU A 228 12.54 2.15 -15.03
CA LEU A 228 11.76 1.26 -14.18
C LEU A 228 10.65 0.55 -14.98
N GLY A 229 10.50 -0.77 -14.78
CA GLY A 229 9.42 -1.57 -15.36
C GLY A 229 9.50 -1.75 -16.87
N ARG A 230 10.67 -1.55 -17.47
CA ARG A 230 10.92 -1.78 -18.90
C ARG A 230 11.12 -3.26 -19.20
N LYS A 231 10.64 -3.75 -20.34
CA LYS A 231 10.78 -5.19 -20.72
C LYS A 231 12.23 -5.70 -20.84
N ASN A 232 13.19 -4.79 -21.03
CA ASN A 232 14.61 -5.11 -21.10
C ASN A 232 15.38 -4.81 -19.80
N SER A 233 14.69 -4.48 -18.71
CA SER A 233 15.34 -4.15 -17.45
C SER A 233 15.84 -5.41 -16.71
N ASN A 234 16.61 -5.17 -15.66
CA ASN A 234 17.08 -6.19 -14.71
C ASN A 234 16.08 -6.47 -13.58
N HIS A 235 14.82 -6.06 -13.73
CA HIS A 235 13.80 -6.24 -12.69
C HIS A 235 12.38 -6.44 -13.25
N PHE A 236 11.52 -6.97 -12.40
CA PHE A 236 10.08 -7.08 -12.63
C PHE A 236 9.31 -6.40 -11.49
N LEU A 237 8.15 -5.83 -11.79
CA LEU A 237 7.22 -5.21 -10.84
C LEU A 237 5.93 -6.02 -10.87
N GLY A 238 5.76 -6.95 -9.94
CA GLY A 238 4.61 -7.84 -9.87
C GLY A 238 3.55 -7.38 -8.87
N GLU A 239 2.30 -7.73 -9.16
CA GLU A 239 1.14 -7.41 -8.33
C GLU A 239 0.40 -8.69 -7.94
N PHE A 240 0.24 -8.94 -6.64
CA PHE A 240 -0.40 -10.16 -6.17
C PHE A 240 -1.91 -10.17 -6.46
N MET A 241 -2.61 -9.07 -6.17
CA MET A 241 -4.03 -8.83 -6.39
C MET A 241 -4.21 -7.65 -7.36
N PRO A 242 -4.16 -7.88 -8.67
CA PRO A 242 -3.96 -6.83 -9.67
C PRO A 242 -5.19 -5.96 -9.96
N LEU A 243 -6.36 -6.22 -9.35
CA LEU A 243 -7.54 -5.42 -9.66
C LEU A 243 -7.41 -3.99 -9.10
N PRO A 244 -7.71 -2.96 -9.91
CA PRO A 244 -7.65 -1.58 -9.46
C PRO A 244 -8.74 -1.32 -8.42
N LYS A 245 -8.35 -0.81 -7.26
CA LYS A 245 -9.25 -0.50 -6.13
C LYS A 245 -8.84 0.83 -5.50
N GLN A 246 -9.80 1.50 -4.87
CA GLN A 246 -9.53 2.73 -4.11
C GLN A 246 -8.72 2.42 -2.85
N SER A 247 -8.98 1.27 -2.23
CA SER A 247 -8.18 0.82 -1.09
C SER A 247 -8.11 -0.69 -1.01
N LYS A 248 -7.19 -1.17 -0.16
CA LYS A 248 -7.02 -2.61 0.11
C LYS A 248 -8.28 -3.31 0.58
N LEU A 249 -9.17 -2.57 1.23
CA LEU A 249 -10.39 -3.09 1.84
C LEU A 249 -11.64 -2.82 1.00
N ASP A 250 -11.55 -1.95 0.00
CA ASP A 250 -12.69 -1.59 -0.85
C ASP A 250 -12.79 -2.54 -2.05
N ILE A 251 -13.76 -3.46 -1.98
CA ILE A 251 -14.14 -4.31 -3.12
C ILE A 251 -15.49 -3.90 -3.73
N SER A 252 -16.08 -2.79 -3.28
CA SER A 252 -17.42 -2.37 -3.69
C SER A 252 -17.62 -2.30 -5.22
N PRO A 253 -16.62 -1.92 -6.05
CA PRO A 253 -16.80 -1.92 -7.50
C PRO A 253 -16.96 -3.30 -8.14
N TYR A 254 -16.65 -4.37 -7.39
CA TYR A 254 -16.72 -5.77 -7.82
C TYR A 254 -17.73 -6.57 -6.99
N SER A 255 -18.61 -5.90 -6.25
CA SER A 255 -19.52 -6.52 -5.26
C SER A 255 -20.50 -7.54 -5.86
N GLU A 256 -20.85 -7.39 -7.14
CA GLU A 256 -21.66 -8.37 -7.89
C GLU A 256 -20.94 -9.72 -8.09
N ILE A 257 -19.60 -9.71 -8.12
CA ILE A 257 -18.75 -10.91 -8.26
C ILE A 257 -18.32 -11.41 -6.87
N TRP A 258 -17.85 -10.49 -6.02
CA TRP A 258 -17.39 -10.76 -4.67
C TRP A 258 -18.08 -9.83 -3.67
N PRO A 259 -19.09 -10.32 -2.93
CA PRO A 259 -19.85 -9.51 -1.98
C PRO A 259 -19.00 -8.89 -0.87
N THR A 260 -17.86 -9.50 -0.55
CA THR A 260 -16.94 -9.02 0.49
C THR A 260 -15.49 -9.14 0.07
N ILE A 261 -14.63 -8.30 0.66
CA ILE A 261 -13.18 -8.37 0.43
C ILE A 261 -12.63 -9.75 0.80
N GLN A 262 -13.19 -10.39 1.83
CA GLN A 262 -12.81 -11.73 2.25
C GLN A 262 -13.15 -12.78 1.18
N SER A 263 -14.33 -12.69 0.55
CA SER A 263 -14.71 -13.60 -0.54
C SER A 263 -13.76 -13.49 -1.74
N TYR A 264 -13.40 -12.26 -2.12
CA TYR A 264 -12.39 -12.00 -3.16
C TYR A 264 -11.05 -12.65 -2.84
N TYR A 265 -10.51 -12.37 -1.64
CA TYR A 265 -9.22 -12.94 -1.26
C TYR A 265 -9.25 -14.47 -1.13
N SER A 266 -10.32 -15.06 -0.59
CA SER A 266 -10.45 -16.51 -0.44
C SER A 266 -10.48 -17.22 -1.79
N GLU A 267 -11.16 -16.65 -2.78
CA GLU A 267 -11.22 -17.20 -4.14
C GLU A 267 -9.90 -16.99 -4.89
N VAL A 268 -9.39 -15.76 -4.91
CA VAL A 268 -8.35 -15.35 -5.88
C VAL A 268 -6.92 -15.61 -5.39
N SER A 269 -6.64 -15.53 -4.08
CA SER A 269 -5.25 -15.50 -3.58
C SER A 269 -4.45 -16.75 -3.94
N PHE A 270 -5.04 -17.95 -3.84
CA PHE A 270 -4.33 -19.19 -4.13
C PHE A 270 -4.02 -19.33 -5.63
N HIS A 271 -4.97 -18.98 -6.49
CA HIS A 271 -4.76 -18.99 -7.94
C HIS A 271 -3.69 -17.98 -8.37
N ARG A 272 -3.65 -16.79 -7.75
CA ARG A 272 -2.57 -15.81 -7.98
C ARG A 272 -1.22 -16.31 -7.50
N PHE A 273 -1.16 -16.96 -6.34
CA PHE A 273 0.06 -17.60 -5.87
C PHE A 273 0.58 -18.67 -6.83
N GLU A 274 -0.30 -19.56 -7.32
CA GLU A 274 0.09 -20.60 -8.27
C GLU A 274 0.56 -20.02 -9.61
N LEU A 275 -0.09 -18.96 -10.12
CA LEU A 275 0.37 -18.24 -11.30
C LEU A 275 1.78 -17.66 -11.10
N ILE A 276 2.03 -17.00 -9.97
CA ILE A 276 3.36 -16.47 -9.63
C ILE A 276 4.38 -17.59 -9.56
N LYS A 277 4.10 -18.67 -8.82
CA LYS A 277 4.99 -19.81 -8.65
C LYS A 277 5.32 -20.49 -9.98
N ASN A 278 4.31 -20.73 -10.83
CA ASN A 278 4.51 -21.33 -12.15
C ASN A 278 5.32 -20.42 -13.07
N THR A 279 5.08 -19.12 -13.02
CA THR A 279 5.87 -18.14 -13.78
C THR A 279 7.32 -18.13 -13.29
N LEU A 280 7.55 -18.21 -11.98
CA LEU A 280 8.91 -18.32 -11.43
C LEU A 280 9.59 -19.58 -11.94
N LEU A 281 8.94 -20.75 -11.93
CA LEU A 281 9.50 -22.01 -12.47
C LEU A 281 9.98 -21.88 -13.91
N GLN A 282 9.24 -21.16 -14.75
CA GLN A 282 9.59 -20.91 -16.16
C GLN A 282 10.71 -19.88 -16.35
N ASN A 283 11.01 -19.09 -15.31
CA ASN A 283 12.00 -18.01 -15.33
C ASN A 283 13.16 -18.32 -14.38
N PRO A 284 14.09 -19.23 -14.77
CA PRO A 284 15.16 -19.72 -13.89
C PRO A 284 16.20 -18.67 -13.54
N ARG A 285 16.20 -17.47 -14.14
CA ARG A 285 17.12 -16.39 -13.77
C ARG A 285 16.65 -15.58 -12.57
N VAL A 286 15.38 -15.68 -12.16
CA VAL A 286 14.89 -14.98 -10.96
C VAL A 286 15.64 -15.50 -9.72
N ARG A 287 16.11 -14.59 -8.86
CA ARG A 287 16.93 -14.92 -7.68
C ARG A 287 16.35 -14.33 -6.41
N LEU A 288 15.75 -13.15 -6.51
CA LEU A 288 15.27 -12.39 -5.37
C LEU A 288 13.87 -11.84 -5.65
N LEU A 289 12.93 -12.17 -4.76
CA LEU A 289 11.66 -11.47 -4.62
C LEU A 289 11.80 -10.47 -3.47
N VAL A 290 11.39 -9.22 -3.70
CA VAL A 290 11.37 -8.14 -2.71
C VAL A 290 9.91 -7.78 -2.45
N SER A 291 9.37 -8.25 -1.33
CA SER A 291 8.07 -7.83 -0.82
C SER A 291 8.23 -6.58 0.01
N TYR A 292 7.51 -5.53 -0.37
CA TYR A 292 7.41 -4.28 0.38
C TYR A 292 6.05 -4.13 1.07
N ASP A 293 5.34 -5.23 1.27
CA ASP A 293 4.05 -5.25 1.93
C ASP A 293 3.95 -6.45 2.90
N GLN A 294 3.66 -6.17 4.17
CA GLN A 294 3.59 -7.22 5.19
C GLN A 294 2.42 -8.20 4.95
N SER A 295 1.30 -7.72 4.41
CA SER A 295 0.16 -8.59 4.10
C SER A 295 0.45 -9.51 2.91
N LEU A 296 1.24 -9.04 1.94
CA LEU A 296 1.79 -9.90 0.89
C LEU A 296 2.73 -10.95 1.48
N THR A 297 3.66 -10.56 2.36
CA THR A 297 4.60 -11.50 3.00
C THR A 297 3.85 -12.64 3.71
N GLU A 298 2.86 -12.31 4.53
CA GLU A 298 2.09 -13.35 5.24
C GLU A 298 1.27 -14.24 4.30
N ARG A 299 0.75 -13.71 3.20
CA ARG A 299 0.08 -14.52 2.16
C ARG A 299 1.04 -15.45 1.45
N MET A 300 2.22 -14.98 1.07
CA MET A 300 3.24 -15.81 0.44
C MET A 300 3.66 -16.95 1.37
N LYS A 301 3.92 -16.66 2.65
CA LYS A 301 4.26 -17.67 3.66
C LYS A 301 3.14 -18.68 3.89
N LYS A 302 1.88 -18.26 3.81
CA LYS A 302 0.72 -19.16 3.94
C LYS A 302 0.71 -20.26 2.87
N TYR A 303 1.15 -19.96 1.65
CA TYR A 303 1.09 -20.89 0.52
C TYR A 303 2.45 -21.54 0.19
N ALA A 304 3.55 -20.94 0.62
CA ALA A 304 4.90 -21.46 0.41
C ALA A 304 5.27 -22.47 1.52
N ASN A 305 5.11 -23.76 1.23
CA ASN A 305 5.37 -24.85 2.17
C ASN A 305 6.85 -24.97 2.63
N GLU A 306 7.79 -24.40 1.89
CA GLU A 306 9.25 -24.55 2.08
C GLU A 306 9.96 -23.17 2.11
N MET A 307 9.40 -22.22 2.87
CA MET A 307 10.01 -20.90 3.08
C MET A 307 10.67 -20.84 4.46
N GLU A 308 12.00 -20.90 4.50
CA GLU A 308 12.80 -20.86 5.73
C GLU A 308 13.46 -19.50 5.94
N GLU A 309 13.46 -18.98 7.17
CA GLU A 309 14.20 -17.76 7.48
C GLU A 309 15.70 -18.06 7.48
N VAL A 310 16.47 -17.37 6.62
CA VAL A 310 17.93 -17.51 6.58
C VAL A 310 18.64 -16.38 7.31
N LYS A 311 18.03 -15.19 7.36
CA LYS A 311 18.61 -14.04 8.04
C LYS A 311 17.55 -13.00 8.37
N SER A 312 17.73 -12.32 9.49
CA SER A 312 16.96 -11.12 9.82
C SER A 312 17.89 -10.03 10.32
N TRP A 313 17.45 -8.78 10.19
CA TRP A 313 18.18 -7.63 10.70
C TRP A 313 17.25 -6.46 10.98
N THR A 314 17.68 -5.61 11.90
CA THR A 314 16.99 -4.38 12.25
C THR A 314 17.68 -3.17 11.65
N TYR A 315 16.90 -2.21 11.18
CA TYR A 315 17.37 -0.85 10.89
C TYR A 315 16.47 0.13 11.64
N LYS A 316 17.05 0.88 12.59
CA LYS A 316 16.30 1.70 13.55
C LYS A 316 15.28 0.82 14.31
N THR A 317 13.99 1.02 14.10
CA THR A 317 12.90 0.25 14.73
C THR A 317 12.26 -0.77 13.79
N GLU A 318 12.72 -0.84 12.54
CA GLU A 318 12.07 -1.62 11.49
C GLU A 318 12.83 -2.92 11.22
N GLN A 319 12.09 -4.01 11.03
CA GLN A 319 12.64 -5.35 10.85
C GLN A 319 12.59 -5.81 9.40
N TYR A 320 13.65 -6.51 9.01
CA TYR A 320 13.79 -7.18 7.73
C TYR A 320 14.01 -8.65 7.93
N TYR A 321 13.45 -9.43 7.01
CA TYR A 321 13.59 -10.87 7.01
C TYR A 321 13.93 -11.32 5.59
N LEU A 322 14.98 -12.12 5.48
CA LEU A 322 15.35 -12.81 4.27
C LEU A 322 15.02 -14.28 4.47
N TYR A 323 14.18 -14.79 3.59
CA TYR A 323 13.81 -16.19 3.54
C TYR A 323 14.45 -16.84 2.32
N LYS A 324 14.79 -18.12 2.43
CA LYS A 324 15.02 -19.00 1.29
C LYS A 324 13.73 -19.76 1.04
N TRP A 325 13.24 -19.69 -0.19
CA TRP A 325 12.08 -20.46 -0.64
C TRP A 325 12.55 -21.52 -1.62
N SER A 326 12.45 -22.77 -1.19
CA SER A 326 12.77 -23.94 -1.99
C SER A 326 11.49 -24.50 -2.62
N PHE A 327 11.51 -24.83 -3.90
CA PHE A 327 10.43 -25.56 -4.56
C PHE A 327 10.92 -26.15 -5.87
N SER A 328 10.45 -27.37 -6.20
CA SER A 328 10.77 -28.06 -7.46
C SER A 328 12.28 -28.14 -7.75
N GLY A 329 13.11 -28.32 -6.71
CA GLY A 329 14.57 -28.43 -6.83
C GLY A 329 15.30 -27.10 -7.07
N ARG A 330 14.62 -25.96 -6.88
CA ARG A 330 15.19 -24.62 -7.01
C ARG A 330 15.07 -23.84 -5.71
N ASP A 331 16.11 -23.09 -5.41
CA ASP A 331 16.10 -22.09 -4.34
C ASP A 331 15.96 -20.68 -4.93
N LEU A 332 15.13 -19.86 -4.28
CA LEU A 332 15.09 -18.41 -4.47
C LEU A 332 15.03 -17.69 -3.13
N TYR A 333 15.40 -16.42 -3.11
CA TYR A 333 15.35 -15.61 -1.91
C TYR A 333 14.12 -14.71 -1.91
N PHE A 334 13.46 -14.61 -0.75
CA PHE A 334 12.33 -13.71 -0.53
C PHE A 334 12.71 -12.73 0.58
N LEU A 335 12.90 -11.47 0.22
CA LEU A 335 13.13 -10.37 1.15
C LEU A 335 11.79 -9.76 1.54
N SER A 336 11.41 -9.93 2.81
CA SER A 336 10.34 -9.15 3.43
C SER A 336 10.93 -7.86 3.99
N THR A 337 10.48 -6.73 3.46
CA THR A 337 10.85 -5.41 3.97
C THR A 337 9.70 -4.79 4.76
N PRO A 338 10.01 -3.82 5.63
CA PRO A 338 9.03 -2.82 6.03
C PRO A 338 8.40 -2.16 4.80
N PHE A 339 7.21 -1.59 4.96
CA PHE A 339 6.53 -0.96 3.84
C PHE A 339 7.39 0.14 3.19
N PHE A 340 7.53 0.10 1.86
CA PHE A 340 8.26 1.12 1.12
C PHE A 340 7.47 2.44 1.14
N GLY A 341 7.94 3.43 1.90
CA GLY A 341 7.27 4.71 2.07
C GLY A 341 6.37 4.77 3.31
N ASN A 342 5.37 5.66 3.29
CA ASN A 342 4.50 5.98 4.44
C ASN A 342 5.22 6.41 5.74
N GLY A 343 6.46 6.91 5.62
CA GLY A 343 7.22 7.44 6.75
C GLY A 343 7.88 6.39 7.66
N ARG A 344 7.69 5.09 7.39
CA ARG A 344 8.37 4.00 8.13
C ARG A 344 9.84 3.91 7.76
N ILE A 345 10.14 4.00 6.47
CA ILE A 345 11.52 3.89 6.00
C ILE A 345 11.87 4.89 4.90
N GLY A 346 13.02 5.55 5.06
CA GLY A 346 13.61 6.46 4.08
C GLY A 346 14.64 5.77 3.19
N TYR A 347 15.28 6.54 2.29
CA TYR A 347 16.26 5.99 1.35
C TYR A 347 17.47 5.36 2.02
N GLU A 348 17.92 5.86 3.17
CA GLU A 348 19.01 5.23 3.95
C GLU A 348 18.67 3.80 4.37
N GLY A 349 17.43 3.55 4.77
CA GLY A 349 17.00 2.21 5.17
C GLY A 349 16.96 1.26 3.98
N ILE A 350 16.51 1.75 2.82
CA ILE A 350 16.53 0.98 1.56
C ILE A 350 17.96 0.70 1.09
N GLN A 351 18.84 1.69 1.15
CA GLN A 351 20.27 1.50 0.85
C GLN A 351 20.88 0.44 1.77
N TYR A 352 20.57 0.49 3.06
CA TYR A 352 21.03 -0.50 4.03
C TYR A 352 20.55 -1.91 3.68
N ALA A 353 19.27 -2.08 3.34
CA ALA A 353 18.72 -3.35 2.90
C ALA A 353 19.38 -3.87 1.62
N ALA A 354 19.49 -3.03 0.58
CA ALA A 354 20.14 -3.39 -0.68
C ALA A 354 21.61 -3.78 -0.48
N THR A 355 22.35 -3.06 0.36
CA THR A 355 23.74 -3.37 0.70
C THR A 355 23.87 -4.71 1.41
N LYS A 356 22.97 -5.00 2.37
CA LYS A 356 22.94 -6.31 3.05
C LYS A 356 22.66 -7.44 2.07
N ILE A 357 21.67 -7.25 1.19
CA ILE A 357 21.34 -8.21 0.13
C ILE A 357 22.52 -8.45 -0.80
N LYS A 358 23.19 -7.39 -1.27
CA LYS A 358 24.38 -7.50 -2.09
C LYS A 358 25.52 -8.23 -1.37
N SER A 359 25.68 -8.04 -0.07
CA SER A 359 26.67 -8.79 0.73
C SER A 359 26.32 -10.27 0.87
N ILE A 360 25.04 -10.62 0.93
CA ILE A 360 24.57 -12.02 1.12
C ILE A 360 24.55 -12.78 -0.21
N LEU A 361 24.16 -12.10 -1.30
CA LEU A 361 23.87 -12.69 -2.61
C LEU A 361 24.84 -12.21 -3.71
N GLY A 362 25.93 -11.52 -3.37
CA GLY A 362 26.72 -10.70 -4.31
C GLY A 362 27.34 -11.39 -5.53
N GLY A 363 27.35 -12.73 -5.59
CA GLY A 363 27.73 -13.51 -6.77
C GLY A 363 26.59 -14.29 -7.44
N THR A 364 25.39 -14.32 -6.84
CA THR A 364 24.22 -15.07 -7.31
C THR A 364 23.12 -14.18 -7.91
N LEU A 365 23.18 -12.86 -7.71
CA LEU A 365 22.18 -11.89 -8.18
C LEU A 365 22.32 -11.47 -9.66
N TYR A 366 23.49 -11.61 -10.27
CA TYR A 366 23.78 -11.12 -11.63
C TYR A 366 24.19 -12.24 -12.57
#